data_AF-A0A933Z2Q9-F1
#
_entry.id   AF-A0A933Z2Q9-F1
#
_cell.length_a   1.000
_cell.length_b   1.000
_cell.length_c   1.000
_cell.angle_alpha   90.00
_cell.angle_beta   90.00
_cell.angle_gamma   90.00
#
_symmetry.space_group_name_H-M   'P 1'
#
loop_
_entity.id
_entity.type
_entity.pdbx_description
1 polymer ?
#
loop_
_entity_poly.entity_id
_entity_poly.type
_entity_poly.pdbx_seq_one_letter_code
_entity_poly.pdbx_strand_id
1 'polypeptide(L)'
;MPAPGDAHLCAQCHQAGGGCCRADADGVEYMFGLTRGEIEGMARASGLEPWQFVVADQASPRFLEFLDSLHPLFRQTMPRGRRLRLRLETDGGCCFLGPEGCRLSREARPLYCRLYPFFVNPHGRLMVLSSPACLAQQGARSWREVLGRLGQDEATVRELFGRLQHLATEHEAARPLELA
;
A
#
# COMPACT_ATOMS: atom_id res chain seq x y z
N MET A 1 22.12 16.81 0.50
CA MET A 1 22.09 15.34 0.68
C MET A 1 20.67 14.98 1.10
N PRO A 2 19.97 14.04 0.45
CA PRO A 2 18.64 13.64 0.92
C PRO A 2 18.79 12.99 2.29
N ALA A 3 17.90 13.31 3.23
CA ALA A 3 17.94 12.74 4.57
C ALA A 3 17.68 11.21 4.51
N PRO A 4 18.27 10.38 5.40
CA PRO A 4 18.25 8.92 5.28
C PRO A 4 16.90 8.24 5.60
N GLY A 5 15.78 8.97 5.62
CA GLY A 5 14.56 8.61 6.36
C GLY A 5 13.81 7.36 5.86
N ASP A 6 13.62 7.22 4.55
CA ASP A 6 12.61 6.29 4.02
C ASP A 6 13.09 4.83 3.97
N ALA A 7 14.30 4.61 3.46
CA ALA A 7 14.83 3.26 3.27
C ALA A 7 15.18 2.60 4.60
N HIS A 8 15.70 3.40 5.55
CA HIS A 8 16.17 2.89 6.83
C HIS A 8 15.02 2.41 7.71
N LEU A 9 13.93 3.18 7.85
CA LEU A 9 12.86 2.81 8.78
C LEU A 9 12.02 1.63 8.27
N CYS A 10 11.76 1.53 6.96
CA CYS A 10 11.11 0.34 6.39
C CYS A 10 11.99 -0.91 6.52
N ALA A 11 13.30 -0.79 6.27
CA ALA A 11 14.24 -1.90 6.48
C ALA A 11 14.31 -2.32 7.96
N GLN A 12 14.29 -1.36 8.89
CA GLN A 12 14.21 -1.63 10.33
C GLN A 12 12.91 -2.33 10.73
N CYS A 13 11.75 -1.89 10.24
CA CYS A 13 10.47 -2.55 10.47
C CYS A 13 10.53 -4.03 10.05
N HIS A 14 11.15 -4.30 8.90
CA HIS A 14 11.34 -5.64 8.38
C HIS A 14 12.29 -6.48 9.25
N GLN A 15 13.46 -5.94 9.61
CA GLN A 15 14.43 -6.61 10.47
C GLN A 15 13.87 -6.95 11.85
N ALA A 16 12.95 -6.13 12.36
CA ALA A 16 12.21 -6.39 13.59
C ALA A 16 11.11 -7.46 13.45
N GLY A 17 10.96 -8.08 12.27
CA GLY A 17 9.96 -9.13 12.01
C GLY A 17 8.54 -8.63 11.75
N GLY A 18 8.35 -7.31 11.64
CA GLY A 18 7.03 -6.69 11.43
C GLY A 18 6.90 -5.96 10.09
N GLY A 19 6.07 -4.91 10.11
CA GLY A 19 5.86 -3.98 8.99
C GLY A 19 4.68 -4.33 8.08
N CYS A 20 4.21 -3.34 7.32
CA CYS A 20 3.06 -3.48 6.42
C CYS A 20 3.30 -4.42 5.23
N CYS A 21 4.55 -4.85 5.00
CA CYS A 21 4.94 -5.82 3.99
C CYS A 21 4.84 -7.27 4.45
N ARG A 22 4.42 -7.53 5.70
CA ARG A 22 4.15 -8.87 6.22
C ARG A 22 2.68 -8.96 6.63
N ALA A 23 2.06 -10.08 6.32
CA ALA A 23 0.70 -10.39 6.73
C ALA A 23 0.56 -11.89 6.97
N ASP A 24 -0.03 -12.26 8.10
CA ASP A 24 -0.49 -13.62 8.36
C ASP A 24 -1.85 -13.86 7.68
N ALA A 25 -2.46 -15.02 7.94
CA ALA A 25 -3.74 -15.39 7.34
C ALA A 25 -4.85 -14.35 7.62
N ASP A 26 -4.87 -13.77 8.81
CA ASP A 26 -5.84 -12.74 9.20
C ASP A 26 -5.50 -11.39 8.54
N GLY A 27 -4.22 -11.06 8.44
CA GLY A 27 -3.72 -9.86 7.78
C GLY A 27 -4.02 -9.83 6.27
N VAL A 28 -4.10 -10.99 5.61
CA VAL A 28 -4.52 -11.09 4.20
C VAL A 28 -5.93 -10.54 3.99
N GLU A 29 -6.84 -10.68 4.96
CA GLU A 29 -8.20 -10.12 4.86
C GLU A 29 -8.16 -8.61 4.62
N TYR A 30 -7.21 -7.90 5.25
CA TYR A 30 -7.14 -6.44 5.27
C TYR A 30 -6.16 -5.82 4.26
N MET A 31 -5.61 -6.61 3.33
CA MET A 31 -4.75 -6.08 2.27
C MET A 31 -5.54 -5.19 1.30
N PHE A 32 -4.99 -4.03 0.96
CA PHE A 32 -5.59 -3.10 0.01
C PHE A 32 -5.46 -3.60 -1.44
N GLY A 33 -6.34 -3.09 -2.30
CA GLY A 33 -6.42 -3.47 -3.70
C GLY A 33 -5.43 -2.65 -4.53
N LEU A 34 -4.78 -3.33 -5.46
CA LEU A 34 -3.95 -2.73 -6.49
C LEU A 34 -4.83 -2.37 -7.68
N THR A 35 -4.61 -1.19 -8.23
CA THR A 35 -5.18 -0.80 -9.51
C THR A 35 -4.42 -1.45 -10.66
N ARG A 36 -5.07 -1.55 -11.83
CA ARG A 36 -4.43 -2.05 -13.06
C ARG A 36 -3.19 -1.21 -13.44
N GLY A 37 -3.28 0.11 -13.34
CA GLY A 37 -2.15 1.00 -13.66
C GLY A 37 -0.96 0.82 -12.70
N GLU A 38 -1.20 0.54 -11.42
CA GLU A 38 -0.12 0.18 -10.49
C GLU A 38 0.55 -1.13 -10.91
N ILE A 39 -0.23 -2.16 -11.23
CA ILE A 39 0.29 -3.48 -11.66
C ILE A 39 1.14 -3.33 -12.92
N GLU A 40 0.67 -2.58 -13.92
CA GLU A 40 1.43 -2.32 -15.14
C GLU A 40 2.73 -1.55 -14.87
N GLY A 41 2.69 -0.57 -13.96
CA GLY A 41 3.88 0.16 -13.52
C GLY A 41 4.90 -0.74 -12.82
N MET A 42 4.42 -1.61 -11.94
CA MET A 42 5.24 -2.59 -11.22
C MET A 42 5.86 -3.63 -12.17
N ALA A 43 5.09 -4.13 -13.14
CA ALA A 43 5.58 -5.07 -14.14
C ALA A 43 6.72 -4.45 -14.96
N ARG A 44 6.54 -3.23 -15.47
CA ARG A 44 7.60 -2.50 -16.19
C ARG A 44 8.86 -2.28 -15.36
N ALA A 45 8.70 -1.95 -14.08
CA ALA A 45 9.84 -1.64 -13.20
C ALA A 45 10.59 -2.89 -12.73
N SER A 46 9.89 -4.01 -12.54
CA SER A 46 10.46 -5.26 -12.04
C SER A 46 10.91 -6.22 -13.15
N GLY A 47 10.40 -6.06 -14.37
CA GLY A 47 10.57 -7.02 -15.46
C GLY A 47 9.79 -8.34 -15.26
N LEU A 48 8.87 -8.37 -14.28
CA LEU A 48 8.03 -9.53 -13.99
C LEU A 48 6.67 -9.40 -14.67
N GLU A 49 6.09 -10.54 -15.03
CA GLU A 49 4.70 -10.63 -15.45
C GLU A 49 3.74 -10.51 -14.25
N PRO A 50 2.54 -9.92 -14.41
CA PRO A 50 1.59 -9.71 -13.33
C PRO A 50 1.26 -10.95 -12.49
N TRP A 51 1.09 -12.12 -13.11
CA TRP A 51 0.74 -13.37 -12.41
C TRP A 51 1.83 -13.82 -11.41
N GLN A 52 3.07 -13.36 -11.58
CA GLN A 52 4.19 -13.69 -10.69
C GLN A 52 4.05 -12.98 -9.34
N PHE A 53 3.47 -11.78 -9.30
CA PHE A 53 3.43 -10.95 -8.09
C PHE A 53 2.03 -10.50 -7.64
N VAL A 54 0.99 -10.78 -8.44
CA VAL A 54 -0.41 -10.44 -8.11
C VAL A 54 -1.22 -11.71 -7.88
N VAL A 55 -2.10 -11.67 -6.89
CA VAL A 55 -3.15 -12.64 -6.65
C VAL A 55 -4.50 -11.93 -6.69
N ALA A 56 -5.49 -12.57 -7.33
CA ALA A 56 -6.87 -12.13 -7.30
C ALA A 56 -7.66 -12.93 -6.25
N ASP A 57 -8.40 -12.24 -5.40
CA ASP A 57 -9.35 -12.84 -4.47
C ASP A 57 -10.60 -11.96 -4.30
N GLN A 58 -11.50 -12.38 -3.41
CA GLN A 58 -12.71 -11.64 -3.06
C GLN A 58 -12.53 -11.01 -1.67
N ALA A 59 -12.65 -9.69 -1.59
CA ALA A 59 -12.68 -8.98 -0.32
C ALA A 59 -13.95 -9.32 0.47
N SER A 60 -13.82 -9.48 1.79
CA SER A 60 -14.97 -9.73 2.66
C SER A 60 -15.89 -8.51 2.72
N PRO A 61 -17.21 -8.68 2.90
CA PRO A 61 -18.13 -7.55 3.07
C PRO A 61 -17.72 -6.61 4.20
N ARG A 62 -17.27 -7.18 5.33
CA ARG A 62 -16.76 -6.44 6.49
C ARG A 62 -15.59 -5.53 6.11
N PHE A 63 -14.65 -6.03 5.30
CA PHE A 63 -13.53 -5.23 4.87
C PHE A 63 -13.96 -4.11 3.92
N LEU A 64 -14.90 -4.38 3.01
CA LEU A 64 -15.43 -3.34 2.11
C LEU A 64 -16.16 -2.22 2.89
N GLU A 65 -16.92 -2.56 3.93
CA GLU A 65 -17.55 -1.59 4.84
C GLU A 65 -16.50 -0.75 5.59
N PHE A 66 -15.41 -1.40 6.05
CA PHE A 66 -14.28 -0.69 6.65
C PHE A 66 -13.65 0.30 5.66
N LEU A 67 -13.44 -0.08 4.40
CA LEU A 67 -12.89 0.83 3.39
C LEU A 67 -13.80 2.04 3.14
N ASP A 68 -15.11 1.85 3.11
CA ASP A 68 -16.09 2.94 2.97
C ASP A 68 -16.00 3.94 4.14
N SER A 69 -15.72 3.45 5.36
CA SER A 69 -15.50 4.31 6.53
C SER A 69 -14.22 5.14 6.46
N LEU A 70 -13.20 4.68 5.72
CA LEU A 70 -11.95 5.40 5.52
C LEU A 70 -12.09 6.43 4.40
N HIS A 71 -12.39 5.93 3.20
CA HIS A 71 -12.60 6.73 1.99
C HIS A 71 -13.16 5.82 0.88
N PRO A 72 -14.27 6.19 0.19
CA PRO A 72 -14.87 5.38 -0.87
C PRO A 72 -13.91 4.99 -2.01
N LEU A 73 -12.90 5.84 -2.26
CA LEU A 73 -11.80 5.58 -3.19
C LEU A 73 -11.15 4.19 -3.01
N PHE A 74 -10.93 3.75 -1.77
CA PHE A 74 -10.28 2.46 -1.57
C PHE A 74 -11.15 1.30 -2.03
N ARG A 75 -12.48 1.43 -1.93
CA ARG A 75 -13.42 0.45 -2.47
C ARG A 75 -13.40 0.40 -3.99
N GLN A 76 -13.14 1.53 -4.67
CA GLN A 76 -13.02 1.57 -6.14
C GLN A 76 -11.82 0.76 -6.66
N THR A 77 -10.79 0.53 -5.83
CA THR A 77 -9.69 -0.38 -6.17
C THR A 77 -10.10 -1.87 -6.17
N MET A 78 -11.33 -2.17 -5.75
CA MET A 78 -11.88 -3.53 -5.66
C MET A 78 -13.28 -3.60 -6.29
N PRO A 79 -13.42 -3.36 -7.61
CA PRO A 79 -14.72 -3.35 -8.25
C PRO A 79 -15.45 -4.68 -8.05
N ARG A 80 -16.70 -4.61 -7.59
CA ARG A 80 -17.52 -5.80 -7.21
C ARG A 80 -16.87 -6.65 -6.10
N GLY A 81 -16.01 -6.04 -5.29
CA GLY A 81 -15.23 -6.68 -4.23
C GLY A 81 -14.10 -7.58 -4.73
N ARG A 82 -13.85 -7.64 -6.05
CA ARG A 82 -12.69 -8.36 -6.58
C ARG A 82 -11.44 -7.57 -6.26
N ARG A 83 -10.56 -8.15 -5.45
CA ARG A 83 -9.31 -7.53 -5.03
C ARG A 83 -8.14 -8.14 -5.80
N LEU A 84 -7.32 -7.27 -6.38
CA LEU A 84 -5.98 -7.62 -6.84
C LEU A 84 -5.02 -7.22 -5.74
N ARG A 85 -4.24 -8.15 -5.18
CA ARG A 85 -3.29 -7.85 -4.11
C ARG A 85 -1.93 -8.44 -4.42
N LEU A 86 -0.91 -7.97 -3.71
CA LEU A 86 0.42 -8.57 -3.80
C LEU A 86 0.37 -10.03 -3.32
N ARG A 87 1.10 -10.88 -4.04
CA ARG A 87 1.41 -12.24 -3.60
C ARG A 87 2.23 -12.16 -2.32
N LEU A 88 1.91 -13.06 -1.39
CA LEU A 88 2.71 -13.31 -0.22
C LEU A 88 3.44 -14.64 -0.38
N GLU A 89 4.64 -14.71 0.17
CA GLU A 89 5.41 -15.94 0.33
C GLU A 89 4.86 -16.77 1.49
N THR A 90 5.36 -18.00 1.66
CA THR A 90 4.90 -18.93 2.70
C THR A 90 5.14 -18.41 4.12
N ASP A 91 6.08 -17.49 4.31
CA ASP A 91 6.37 -16.83 5.60
C ASP A 91 5.49 -15.59 5.86
N GLY A 92 4.51 -15.32 4.98
CA GLY A 92 3.64 -14.14 5.05
C GLY A 92 4.30 -12.84 4.56
N GLY A 93 5.55 -12.88 4.09
CA GLY A 93 6.22 -11.74 3.48
C GLY A 93 5.68 -11.43 2.09
N CYS A 94 5.57 -10.14 1.74
CA CYS A 94 5.30 -9.73 0.38
C CYS A 94 6.35 -10.31 -0.58
N CYS A 95 5.94 -10.78 -1.76
CA CYS A 95 6.85 -11.31 -2.78
C CYS A 95 7.98 -10.34 -3.20
N PHE A 96 7.85 -9.03 -3.00
CA PHE A 96 8.93 -8.07 -3.26
C PHE A 96 9.84 -7.81 -2.04
N LEU A 97 9.60 -8.47 -0.91
CA LEU A 97 10.42 -8.35 0.29
C LEU A 97 11.73 -9.13 0.11
N GLY A 98 12.85 -8.46 0.33
CA GLY A 98 14.19 -9.05 0.36
C GLY A 98 14.88 -8.75 1.70
N PRO A 99 16.12 -9.25 1.88
CA PRO A 99 16.84 -9.14 3.16
C PRO A 99 17.15 -7.70 3.59
N GLU A 100 17.23 -6.77 2.62
CA GLU A 100 17.46 -5.33 2.87
C GLU A 100 16.16 -4.51 2.84
N GLY A 101 14.99 -5.17 2.81
CA GLY A 101 13.69 -4.55 2.66
C GLY A 101 13.10 -4.74 1.26
N CYS A 102 12.21 -3.84 0.85
CA CYS A 102 11.50 -3.98 -0.43
C CYS A 102 12.47 -3.83 -1.61
N ARG A 103 12.50 -4.84 -2.50
CA ARG A 103 13.31 -4.90 -3.72
C ARG A 103 12.87 -3.91 -4.80
N LEU A 104 11.65 -3.37 -4.69
CA LEU A 104 11.19 -2.29 -5.57
C LEU A 104 11.73 -0.95 -5.09
N SER A 105 12.17 -0.13 -6.06
CA SER A 105 12.40 1.30 -5.84
C SER A 105 11.11 1.94 -5.30
N ARG A 106 11.27 3.03 -4.55
CA ARG A 106 10.15 3.69 -3.89
C ARG A 106 9.06 4.11 -4.88
N GLU A 107 9.44 4.54 -6.07
CA GLU A 107 8.55 5.01 -7.13
C GLU A 107 7.75 3.86 -7.76
N ALA A 108 8.35 2.67 -7.82
CA ALA A 108 7.75 1.46 -8.38
C ALA A 108 6.84 0.72 -7.38
N ARG A 109 6.92 1.03 -6.09
CA ARG A 109 6.03 0.46 -5.07
C ARG A 109 4.57 0.90 -5.33
N PRO A 110 3.58 0.05 -4.98
CA PRO A 110 2.18 0.46 -4.97
C PRO A 110 1.94 1.76 -4.19
N LEU A 111 0.94 2.51 -4.61
CA LEU A 111 0.57 3.77 -3.96
C LEU A 111 0.22 3.55 -2.50
N TYR A 112 -0.47 2.47 -2.14
CA TYR A 112 -0.74 2.16 -0.73
C TYR A 112 0.55 2.00 0.09
N CYS A 113 1.57 1.31 -0.44
CA CYS A 113 2.87 1.16 0.24
C CYS A 113 3.60 2.50 0.41
N ARG A 114 3.35 3.46 -0.47
CA ARG A 114 3.92 4.82 -0.42
C ARG A 114 3.08 5.78 0.42
N LEU A 115 1.79 5.52 0.57
CA LEU A 115 0.86 6.32 1.36
C LEU A 115 0.87 5.92 2.83
N TYR A 116 1.00 4.62 3.12
CA TYR A 116 0.90 4.09 4.48
C TYR A 116 1.89 4.78 5.44
N PRO A 117 1.44 5.20 6.65
CA PRO A 117 0.12 4.98 7.25
C PRO A 117 -0.89 6.11 6.98
N PHE A 118 -0.66 6.97 6.01
CA PHE A 118 -1.51 8.14 5.74
C PHE A 118 -2.60 7.87 4.70
N PHE A 119 -3.68 8.63 4.84
CA PHE A 119 -4.70 8.78 3.81
C PHE A 119 -5.33 10.16 3.89
N VAL A 120 -6.02 10.58 2.83
CA VAL A 120 -6.85 11.79 2.85
C VAL A 120 -8.29 11.35 3.02
N ASN A 121 -9.00 11.91 4.00
CA ASN A 121 -10.41 11.60 4.19
C ASN A 121 -11.30 12.35 3.18
N PRO A 122 -12.61 12.02 3.07
CA PRO A 122 -13.49 12.67 2.09
C PRO A 122 -13.63 14.19 2.23
N HIS A 123 -13.23 14.76 3.36
CA HIS A 123 -13.21 16.20 3.61
C HIS A 123 -11.86 16.87 3.29
N GLY A 124 -10.93 16.15 2.66
CA GLY A 124 -9.62 16.67 2.29
C GLY A 124 -8.61 16.78 3.44
N ARG A 125 -8.93 16.22 4.61
CA ARG A 125 -8.02 16.22 5.78
C ARG A 125 -7.07 15.03 5.71
N LEU A 126 -5.79 15.28 5.96
CA LEU A 126 -4.81 14.22 6.15
C LEU A 126 -5.12 13.48 7.46
N MET A 127 -5.20 12.17 7.38
CA MET A 127 -5.45 11.25 8.47
C MET A 127 -4.29 10.25 8.58
N VAL A 128 -4.10 9.70 9.78
CA VAL A 128 -3.13 8.63 10.04
C VAL A 128 -3.89 7.41 10.51
N LEU A 129 -3.68 6.27 9.84
CA LEU A 129 -4.13 4.98 10.32
C LEU A 129 -3.27 4.57 11.50
N SER A 130 -3.86 4.54 12.70
CA SER A 130 -3.15 4.13 13.91
C SER A 130 -2.73 2.66 13.83
N SER A 131 -1.45 2.38 14.04
CA SER A 131 -0.93 1.02 14.05
C SER A 131 0.15 0.88 15.13
N PRO A 132 -0.08 0.08 16.18
CA PRO A 132 0.93 -0.20 17.21
C PRO A 132 2.21 -0.82 16.64
N ALA A 133 2.10 -1.55 15.53
CA ALA A 133 3.21 -2.22 14.85
C ALA A 133 4.03 -1.29 13.93
N CYS A 134 3.59 -0.04 13.71
CA CYS A 134 4.30 0.90 12.86
C CYS A 134 5.41 1.61 13.64
N LEU A 135 6.69 1.27 13.39
CA LEU A 135 7.83 1.92 14.05
C LEU A 135 7.85 3.44 13.85
N ALA A 136 7.32 3.95 12.72
CA ALA A 136 7.23 5.39 12.48
C ALA A 136 6.30 6.08 13.48
N GLN A 137 5.28 5.39 13.98
CA GLN A 137 4.32 5.91 14.96
C GLN A 137 4.79 5.75 16.41
N GLN A 138 5.64 4.76 16.69
CA GLN A 138 6.09 4.47 18.05
C GLN A 138 6.86 5.64 18.65
N GLY A 139 6.32 6.23 19.71
CA GLY A 139 6.90 7.41 20.38
C GLY A 139 6.82 8.71 19.58
N ALA A 140 6.10 8.75 18.45
CA ALA A 140 5.85 9.99 17.72
C ALA A 140 4.83 10.86 18.46
N ARG A 141 5.09 12.17 18.56
CA ARG A 141 4.24 13.13 19.27
C ARG A 141 3.18 13.75 18.36
N SER A 142 3.31 13.60 17.05
CA SER A 142 2.36 14.11 16.06
C SER A 142 2.48 13.38 14.73
N TRP A 143 1.44 13.46 13.88
CA TRP A 143 1.47 12.94 12.52
C TRP A 143 2.56 13.58 11.63
N ARG A 144 2.94 14.83 11.91
CA ARG A 144 4.04 15.52 11.21
C ARG A 144 5.39 14.87 11.50
N GLU A 145 5.56 14.40 12.73
CA GLU A 145 6.76 13.66 13.10
C GLU A 145 6.81 12.30 12.39
N VAL A 146 5.66 11.61 12.27
CA VAL A 146 5.56 10.37 11.49
C VAL A 146 5.93 10.61 10.02
N LEU A 147 5.46 11.70 9.41
CA LEU A 147 5.84 12.10 8.04
C LEU A 147 7.36 12.30 7.92
N GLY A 148 7.96 13.08 8.82
CA GLY A 148 9.40 13.34 8.82
C GLY A 148 10.23 12.07 9.00
N ARG A 149 9.78 11.13 9.84
CA ARG A 149 10.43 9.81 10.03
C ARG A 149 10.36 8.94 8.78
N LEU A 150 9.30 9.08 7.98
CA LEU A 150 9.14 8.41 6.69
C LEU A 150 9.70 9.22 5.53
N GLY A 151 10.40 10.33 5.80
CA GLY A 151 10.93 11.30 4.82
C GLY A 151 9.90 11.77 3.79
N GLN A 152 8.66 11.91 4.24
CA GLN A 152 7.55 12.45 3.48
C GLN A 152 7.14 13.82 3.98
N ASP A 153 6.46 14.57 3.12
CA ASP A 153 5.71 15.75 3.50
C ASP A 153 4.23 15.61 3.09
N GLU A 154 3.40 16.52 3.59
CA GLU A 154 1.96 16.51 3.33
C GLU A 154 1.65 16.69 1.83
N ALA A 155 2.44 17.50 1.11
CA ALA A 155 2.25 17.74 -0.31
C ALA A 155 2.42 16.45 -1.12
N THR A 156 3.46 15.68 -0.83
CA THR A 156 3.74 14.37 -1.44
C THR A 156 2.60 13.39 -1.17
N VAL A 157 2.08 13.33 0.06
CA VAL A 157 0.95 12.43 0.37
C VAL A 157 -0.31 12.82 -0.40
N ARG A 158 -0.59 14.12 -0.52
CA ARG A 158 -1.73 14.62 -1.29
C ARG A 158 -1.59 14.32 -2.78
N GLU A 159 -0.40 14.46 -3.34
CA GLU A 159 -0.11 14.09 -4.74
C GLU A 159 -0.34 12.59 -4.96
N LEU A 160 0.20 11.74 -4.08
CA LEU A 160 0.00 10.29 -4.15
C LEU A 160 -1.48 9.90 -4.06
N PHE A 161 -2.25 10.59 -3.22
CA PHE A 161 -3.68 10.36 -3.09
C PHE A 161 -4.45 10.78 -4.36
N GLY A 162 -4.08 11.91 -4.97
CA GLY A 162 -4.63 12.33 -6.27
C GLY A 162 -4.32 11.33 -7.39
N ARG A 163 -3.10 10.77 -7.40
CA ARG A 163 -2.73 9.68 -8.32
C ARG A 163 -3.55 8.42 -8.08
N LEU A 164 -3.79 8.04 -6.83
CA LEU A 164 -4.65 6.90 -6.48
C LEU A 164 -6.07 7.13 -6.99
N GLN A 165 -6.60 8.34 -6.82
CA GLN A 165 -7.93 8.71 -7.33
C GLN A 165 -8.06 8.50 -8.83
N HIS A 166 -7.07 8.98 -9.59
CA HIS A 166 -7.04 8.81 -11.03
C HIS A 166 -6.98 7.32 -11.42
N LEU A 167 -6.04 6.56 -10.86
CA LEU A 167 -5.86 5.15 -11.20
C LEU A 167 -7.03 4.27 -10.77
N ALA A 168 -7.68 4.57 -9.64
CA ALA A 168 -8.86 3.81 -9.19
C ALA A 168 -10.05 4.04 -10.12
N THR A 169 -10.26 5.28 -10.59
CA THR A 169 -11.31 5.60 -11.56
C THR A 169 -11.11 4.84 -12.87
N GLU A 170 -9.87 4.82 -13.39
CA GLU A 170 -9.54 4.04 -14.59
C GLU A 170 -9.69 2.54 -14.35
N HIS A 171 -9.30 2.04 -13.18
CA HIS A 171 -9.41 0.64 -12.81
C HIS A 171 -10.86 0.16 -12.73
N GLU A 172 -11.74 0.96 -12.14
CA GLU A 172 -13.17 0.66 -12.03
C GLU A 172 -13.86 0.61 -13.41
N ALA A 173 -13.45 1.48 -14.33
CA ALA A 173 -13.97 1.52 -15.70
C ALA A 173 -13.38 0.42 -16.62
N ALA A 174 -12.21 -0.13 -16.28
CA ALA A 174 -11.51 -1.09 -17.11
C ALA A 174 -12.14 -2.50 -17.07
N ARG A 175 -11.94 -3.27 -18.15
CA ARG A 175 -12.20 -4.72 -18.14
C ARG A 175 -11.32 -5.41 -17.07
N PRO A 176 -11.83 -6.43 -16.35
CA PRO A 176 -11.03 -7.17 -15.39
C PRO A 176 -9.71 -7.67 -15.98
N LEU A 177 -8.62 -7.46 -15.24
CA LEU A 177 -7.30 -7.99 -15.60
C LEU A 177 -7.31 -9.52 -15.44
N GLU A 178 -7.07 -10.22 -16.55
CA GLU A 178 -6.87 -11.67 -16.58
C GLU A 178 -5.40 -11.94 -16.22
N LEU A 179 -5.18 -12.62 -15.09
CA LEU A 179 -3.87 -13.09 -14.66
C LEU A 179 -3.69 -14.47 -15.32
N ALA A 180 -3.24 -14.48 -16.58
CA ALA A 180 -2.95 -15.70 -17.32
C ALA A 180 -1.66 -16.35 -16.82
#